data_AF-A0A1X6N7N4-F1
#
_entry.id   AF-A0A1X6N7N4-F1
#
_cell.length_a   1.000
_cell.length_b   1.000
_cell.length_c   1.000
_cell.angle_alpha   90.00
_cell.angle_beta   90.00
_cell.angle_gamma   90.00
#
_symmetry.space_group_name_H-M   'P 1'
#
loop_
_entity.id
_entity.type
_entity.pdbx_description
1 polymer ?
#
loop_
_entity_poly.entity_id
_entity_poly.type
_entity_poly.pdbx_seq_one_letter_code
_entity_poly.pdbx_strand_id
1 'polypeptide(L)'
;MATDTSSFTGGSLLLAWQLKGKRVLIVGGGDVASGRIESVLVADALVTLIAPRDGLHPLTKRFIESSDRITYHDRTFAGPEDLVDVDMVLTAIDDVETSRTICAMARALKVPINVADIPPSCDFYFGSQIRSGPLQIMISTNGQSPKLANIIRRRIENSLPEHAGEAIEKVGQLRNKLRERAPGVGGELGKRRMRWMVDVCTAWEMEDLAALDGEMMAKLLDDGWEYNRVPKVQEVGGRPRQSTKTALQKISGLLLSSAAGVIVGAACTALVFLKRRA
;
A
#
# COMPACT_ATOMS: atom_id res chain seq x y z
N MET A 1 -16.91 2.22 32.55
CA MET A 1 -15.62 2.88 32.27
C MET A 1 -15.88 3.95 31.22
N ALA A 2 -15.81 5.22 31.59
CA ALA A 2 -15.81 6.30 30.60
C ALA A 2 -14.49 6.20 29.83
N THR A 3 -14.56 6.04 28.51
CA THR A 3 -13.38 5.99 27.66
C THR A 3 -12.72 7.36 27.69
N ASP A 4 -11.49 7.45 28.16
CA ASP A 4 -10.71 8.68 28.15
C ASP A 4 -10.43 9.10 26.69
N THR A 5 -11.17 10.09 26.21
CA THR A 5 -11.10 10.58 24.83
C THR A 5 -9.98 11.60 24.62
N SER A 6 -9.20 11.95 25.65
CA SER A 6 -8.12 12.95 25.54
C SER A 6 -7.03 12.56 24.54
N SER A 7 -6.87 11.25 24.27
CA SER A 7 -5.94 10.69 23.30
C SER A 7 -6.42 10.72 21.83
N PHE A 8 -7.69 11.07 21.56
CA PHE A 8 -8.28 11.03 20.21
C PHE A 8 -8.10 12.33 19.41
N THR A 9 -6.91 12.92 19.41
CA THR A 9 -6.64 14.16 18.65
C THR A 9 -5.38 14.06 17.80
N GLY A 10 -5.30 14.86 16.72
CA GLY A 10 -4.09 15.01 15.90
C GLY A 10 -3.78 13.90 14.89
N GLY A 11 -4.66 12.90 14.74
CA GLY A 11 -4.56 11.81 13.77
C GLY A 11 -5.26 12.08 12.43
N SER A 12 -4.72 11.56 11.33
CA SER A 12 -5.48 11.43 10.07
C SER A 12 -6.37 10.17 10.09
N LEU A 13 -7.58 10.27 9.53
CA LEU A 13 -8.37 9.10 9.16
C LEU A 13 -7.80 8.50 7.88
N LEU A 14 -7.31 7.26 7.93
CA LEU A 14 -6.76 6.58 6.76
C LEU A 14 -7.90 5.90 5.99
N LEU A 15 -8.08 6.27 4.73
CA LEU A 15 -9.10 5.73 3.84
C LEU A 15 -8.46 5.25 2.53
N ALA A 16 -9.00 4.17 1.97
CA ALA A 16 -8.66 3.71 0.63
C ALA A 16 -9.64 4.34 -0.38
N TRP A 17 -9.23 5.44 -1.01
CA TRP A 17 -10.07 6.19 -1.93
C TRP A 17 -10.27 5.44 -3.26
N GLN A 18 -11.52 5.15 -3.60
CA GLN A 18 -11.87 4.53 -4.89
C GLN A 18 -11.96 5.59 -5.98
N LEU A 19 -10.97 5.65 -6.87
CA LEU A 19 -10.89 6.62 -7.97
C LEU A 19 -11.22 6.04 -9.35
N LYS A 20 -11.62 4.77 -9.42
CA LYS A 20 -11.98 4.14 -10.69
C LYS A 20 -13.08 4.92 -11.40
N GLY A 21 -12.76 5.44 -12.59
CA GLY A 21 -13.68 6.24 -13.41
C GLY A 21 -13.96 7.66 -12.88
N LYS A 22 -13.22 8.10 -11.85
CA LYS A 22 -13.33 9.44 -11.27
C LYS A 22 -12.40 10.43 -11.97
N ARG A 23 -12.83 11.69 -12.07
CA ARG A 23 -12.12 12.76 -12.78
C ARG A 23 -11.17 13.47 -11.82
N VAL A 24 -9.88 13.34 -12.05
CA VAL A 24 -8.83 13.98 -11.25
C VAL A 24 -8.17 15.08 -12.08
N LEU A 25 -8.25 16.32 -11.60
CA LEU A 25 -7.50 17.43 -12.18
C LEU A 25 -6.10 17.48 -11.55
N ILE A 26 -5.08 17.55 -12.39
CA ILE A 26 -3.69 17.79 -11.99
C ILE A 26 -3.22 19.08 -12.65
N VAL A 27 -2.81 20.06 -11.83
CA VAL A 27 -2.24 21.32 -12.29
C VAL A 27 -0.73 21.30 -12.02
N GLY A 28 0.06 21.40 -13.08
CA GLY A 28 1.52 21.24 -13.06
C GLY A 28 1.97 19.89 -13.62
N GLY A 29 3.17 19.86 -14.21
CA GLY A 29 3.69 18.68 -14.93
C GLY A 29 5.13 18.29 -14.59
N GLY A 30 5.71 18.90 -13.54
CA GLY A 30 7.07 18.63 -13.07
C GLY A 30 7.24 17.28 -12.34
N ASP A 31 8.35 17.13 -11.62
CA ASP A 31 8.71 15.89 -10.92
C ASP A 31 7.64 15.45 -9.91
N VAL A 32 7.21 16.37 -9.04
CA VAL A 32 6.14 16.13 -8.06
C VAL A 32 4.84 15.70 -8.74
N ALA A 33 4.47 16.35 -9.85
CA ALA A 33 3.27 16.01 -10.60
C ALA A 33 3.35 14.59 -11.19
N SER A 34 4.54 14.16 -11.64
CA SER A 34 4.70 12.82 -12.23
C SER A 34 4.37 11.70 -11.23
N GLY A 35 4.77 11.84 -9.96
CA GLY A 35 4.39 10.89 -8.91
C GLY A 35 2.89 10.94 -8.55
N ARG A 36 2.26 12.12 -8.66
CA ARG A 36 0.80 12.27 -8.48
C ARG A 36 0.02 11.59 -9.61
N ILE A 37 0.45 11.78 -10.86
CA ILE A 37 -0.13 11.13 -12.04
C ILE A 37 -0.05 9.61 -11.89
N GLU A 38 1.13 9.07 -11.56
CA GLU A 38 1.29 7.63 -11.34
C GLU A 38 0.32 7.11 -10.27
N SER A 39 0.23 7.80 -9.12
CA SER A 39 -0.63 7.39 -8.01
C SER A 39 -2.10 7.28 -8.38
N VAL A 40 -2.63 8.24 -9.15
CA VAL A 40 -4.05 8.24 -9.53
C VAL A 40 -4.34 7.35 -10.75
N LEU A 41 -3.37 7.21 -11.67
CA LEU A 41 -3.49 6.26 -12.78
C LEU A 41 -3.55 4.81 -12.27
N VAL A 42 -2.77 4.48 -11.24
CA VAL A 42 -2.82 3.19 -10.54
C VAL A 42 -4.20 2.93 -9.92
N ALA A 43 -4.90 3.98 -9.51
CA ALA A 43 -6.23 3.91 -8.93
C ALA A 43 -7.36 4.00 -9.97
N ASP A 44 -7.05 3.76 -11.25
CA ASP A 44 -7.99 3.78 -12.38
C ASP A 44 -8.71 5.14 -12.60
N ALA A 45 -8.10 6.25 -12.19
CA ALA A 45 -8.63 7.59 -12.42
C ALA A 45 -8.59 7.98 -13.90
N LEU A 46 -9.50 8.89 -14.27
CA LEU A 46 -9.47 9.69 -15.49
C LEU A 46 -8.77 11.01 -15.16
N VAL A 47 -7.66 11.30 -15.80
CA VAL A 47 -6.78 12.42 -15.45
C VAL A 47 -6.94 13.54 -16.46
N THR A 48 -7.25 14.74 -15.98
CA THR A 48 -7.07 15.98 -16.75
C THR A 48 -5.78 16.64 -16.27
N LEU A 49 -4.81 16.79 -17.15
CA LEU A 49 -3.53 17.42 -16.85
C LEU A 49 -3.45 18.80 -17.51
N ILE A 50 -3.28 19.84 -16.70
CA ILE A 50 -3.07 21.22 -17.16
C ILE A 50 -1.65 21.63 -16.80
N ALA A 51 -0.79 21.76 -17.81
CA ALA A 51 0.58 22.21 -17.63
C ALA A 51 1.19 22.68 -18.96
N PRO A 52 1.98 23.77 -18.97
CA PRO A 52 2.79 24.11 -20.14
C PRO A 52 3.72 22.96 -20.53
N ARG A 53 3.86 22.70 -21.83
CA ARG A 53 4.75 21.67 -22.37
C ARG A 53 6.21 21.91 -21.98
N ASP A 54 6.58 23.19 -21.94
CA ASP A 54 7.86 23.67 -21.46
C ASP A 54 7.90 23.54 -19.94
N GLY A 55 8.53 22.48 -19.45
CA GLY A 55 8.61 22.16 -18.02
C GLY A 55 8.04 20.80 -17.64
N LEU A 56 7.44 20.05 -18.58
CA LEU A 56 7.02 18.69 -18.30
C LEU A 56 8.23 17.79 -17.97
N HIS A 57 8.13 17.09 -16.85
CA HIS A 57 9.07 16.04 -16.48
C HIS A 57 9.03 14.89 -17.52
N PRO A 58 10.17 14.23 -17.84
CA PRO A 58 10.18 13.16 -18.83
C PRO A 58 9.19 12.03 -18.56
N LEU A 59 8.95 11.70 -17.28
CA LEU A 59 7.96 10.70 -16.91
C LEU A 59 6.52 11.17 -17.18
N THR A 60 6.22 12.45 -16.93
CA THR A 60 4.94 13.06 -17.27
C THR A 60 4.67 12.97 -18.77
N LYS A 61 5.66 13.29 -19.61
CA LYS A 61 5.55 13.15 -21.08
C LYS A 61 5.21 11.72 -21.48
N ARG A 62 5.90 10.74 -20.92
CA ARG A 62 5.62 9.31 -21.18
C ARG A 62 4.20 8.92 -20.79
N PHE A 63 3.68 9.41 -19.65
CA PHE A 63 2.31 9.12 -19.25
C PHE A 63 1.30 9.69 -20.24
N ILE A 64 1.49 10.94 -20.70
CA ILE A 64 0.64 11.56 -21.72
C ILE A 64 0.63 10.73 -23.01
N GLU A 65 1.79 10.22 -23.45
CA GLU A 65 1.93 9.45 -24.69
C GLU A 65 1.37 8.03 -24.60
N SER A 66 1.39 7.42 -23.42
CA SER A 66 1.09 5.98 -23.23
C SER A 66 -0.27 5.68 -22.63
N SER A 67 -0.95 6.66 -22.05
CA SER A 67 -2.23 6.47 -21.35
C SER A 67 -3.37 7.15 -22.10
N ASP A 68 -4.40 6.37 -22.45
CA ASP A 68 -5.67 6.86 -22.98
C ASP A 68 -6.55 7.55 -21.93
N ARG A 69 -6.19 7.44 -20.65
CA ARG A 69 -6.90 8.06 -19.52
C ARG A 69 -6.42 9.48 -19.20
N ILE A 70 -5.44 10.02 -19.92
CA ILE A 70 -4.96 11.39 -19.73
C ILE A 70 -5.50 12.30 -20.83
N THR A 71 -6.26 13.32 -20.43
CA THR A 71 -6.55 14.48 -21.27
C THR A 71 -5.55 15.59 -20.91
N TYR A 72 -4.67 15.92 -21.85
CA TYR A 72 -3.61 16.92 -21.64
C TYR A 72 -3.96 18.26 -22.27
N HIS A 73 -3.81 19.34 -21.49
CA HIS A 73 -3.93 20.71 -21.93
C HIS A 73 -2.60 21.46 -21.76
N ASP A 74 -2.01 21.84 -22.89
CA ASP A 74 -0.76 22.60 -22.99
C ASP A 74 -1.00 24.09 -22.71
N ARG A 75 -1.30 24.40 -21.44
CA ARG A 75 -1.54 25.76 -20.94
C ARG A 75 -1.43 25.79 -19.42
N THR A 76 -1.53 26.99 -18.86
CA THR A 76 -1.73 27.20 -17.42
C THR A 76 -3.21 27.04 -17.04
N PHE A 77 -3.46 26.86 -15.74
CA PHE A 77 -4.80 26.93 -15.16
C PHE A 77 -5.43 28.29 -15.47
N ALA A 78 -6.66 28.29 -15.96
CA ALA A 78 -7.34 29.49 -16.45
C ALA A 78 -8.35 30.06 -15.44
N GLY A 79 -9.03 29.19 -14.70
CA GLY A 79 -10.06 29.65 -13.78
C GLY A 79 -11.04 28.55 -13.32
N PRO A 80 -12.17 28.94 -12.72
CA PRO A 80 -13.19 28.02 -12.19
C PRO A 80 -13.75 27.03 -13.21
N GLU A 81 -13.72 27.35 -14.51
CA GLU A 81 -14.13 26.47 -15.60
C GLU A 81 -13.30 25.18 -15.68
N ASP A 82 -12.05 25.22 -15.24
CA ASP A 82 -11.16 24.04 -15.19
C ASP A 82 -11.54 23.08 -14.04
N LEU A 83 -12.35 23.54 -13.09
CA LEU A 83 -12.82 22.76 -11.94
C LEU A 83 -14.22 22.18 -12.15
N VAL A 84 -14.83 22.44 -13.31
CA VAL A 84 -16.13 21.86 -13.65
C VAL A 84 -15.99 20.35 -13.66
N ASP A 85 -16.90 19.68 -12.97
CA ASP A 85 -17.04 18.23 -13.05
C ASP A 85 -15.84 17.43 -12.47
N VAL A 86 -14.98 18.04 -11.66
CA VAL A 86 -13.81 17.40 -11.05
C VAL A 86 -14.18 16.70 -9.73
N ASP A 87 -13.71 15.46 -9.52
CA ASP A 87 -13.90 14.70 -8.27
C ASP A 87 -12.73 14.91 -7.27
N MET A 88 -11.54 15.29 -7.74
CA MET A 88 -10.35 15.54 -6.92
C MET A 88 -9.37 16.48 -7.65
N VAL A 89 -8.73 17.39 -6.91
CA VAL A 89 -7.72 18.31 -7.45
C VAL A 89 -6.36 18.06 -6.81
N LEU A 90 -5.30 18.01 -7.62
CA LEU A 90 -3.91 17.94 -7.18
C LEU A 90 -3.13 19.10 -7.81
N THR A 91 -2.50 19.95 -7.01
CA THR A 91 -1.60 21.00 -7.53
C THR A 91 -0.15 20.67 -7.22
N ALA A 92 0.71 20.87 -8.22
CA ALA A 92 2.14 20.63 -8.17
C ALA A 92 2.86 21.66 -9.07
N ILE A 93 2.64 22.94 -8.76
CA ILE A 93 3.25 24.10 -9.42
C ILE A 93 4.04 24.92 -8.39
N ASP A 94 5.06 25.63 -8.84
CA ASP A 94 5.91 26.48 -7.98
C ASP A 94 5.21 27.79 -7.57
N ASP A 95 4.18 28.20 -8.30
CA ASP A 95 3.37 29.38 -7.96
C ASP A 95 2.42 29.08 -6.78
N VAL A 96 2.85 29.52 -5.61
CA VAL A 96 2.16 29.38 -4.33
C VAL A 96 0.82 30.15 -4.31
N GLU A 97 0.74 31.33 -4.90
CA GLU A 97 -0.49 32.15 -4.88
C GLU A 97 -1.55 31.56 -5.81
N THR A 98 -1.14 31.08 -6.99
CA THR A 98 -2.03 30.33 -7.87
C THR A 98 -2.50 29.04 -7.20
N SER A 99 -1.61 28.31 -6.51
CA SER A 99 -1.99 27.10 -5.76
C SER A 99 -3.02 27.37 -4.65
N ARG A 100 -2.88 28.47 -3.90
CA ARG A 100 -3.86 28.90 -2.88
C ARG A 100 -5.19 29.29 -3.49
N THR A 101 -5.16 29.96 -4.65
CA THR A 101 -6.35 30.36 -5.40
C THR A 101 -7.13 29.12 -5.87
N ILE A 102 -6.44 28.14 -6.47
CA ILE A 102 -7.04 26.85 -6.87
C ILE A 102 -7.65 26.14 -5.65
N CYS A 103 -6.96 26.15 -4.50
CA CYS A 103 -7.46 25.57 -3.25
C CYS A 103 -8.75 26.24 -2.77
N ALA A 104 -8.81 27.57 -2.76
CA ALA A 104 -10.02 28.29 -2.38
C ALA A 104 -11.20 27.95 -3.31
N MET A 105 -10.96 27.91 -4.62
CA MET A 105 -11.98 27.56 -5.61
C MET A 105 -12.46 26.11 -5.46
N ALA A 106 -11.54 25.14 -5.32
CA ALA A 106 -11.88 23.73 -5.15
C ALA A 106 -12.72 23.50 -3.88
N ARG A 107 -12.34 24.12 -2.76
CA ARG A 107 -13.09 24.06 -1.49
C ARG A 107 -14.48 24.69 -1.59
N ALA A 108 -14.62 25.80 -2.31
CA ALA A 108 -15.93 26.41 -2.58
C ALA A 108 -16.88 25.46 -3.33
N LEU A 109 -16.32 24.61 -4.21
CA LEU A 109 -17.04 23.57 -4.94
C LEU A 109 -17.16 22.24 -4.18
N LYS A 110 -16.62 22.15 -2.95
CA LYS A 110 -16.52 20.92 -2.14
C LYS A 110 -15.74 19.79 -2.84
N VAL A 111 -14.79 20.16 -3.70
CA VAL A 111 -13.88 19.22 -4.35
C VAL A 111 -12.63 19.05 -3.46
N PRO A 112 -12.31 17.83 -3.02
CA PRO A 112 -11.13 17.60 -2.19
C PRO A 112 -9.84 17.95 -2.93
N ILE A 113 -8.94 18.67 -2.25
CA ILE A 113 -7.69 19.14 -2.84
C ILE A 113 -6.44 18.73 -2.04
N ASN A 114 -5.38 18.38 -2.76
CA ASN A 114 -4.02 18.32 -2.23
C ASN A 114 -3.13 19.34 -2.98
N VAL A 115 -2.48 20.21 -2.21
CA VAL A 115 -1.54 21.21 -2.72
C VAL A 115 -0.13 20.81 -2.28
N ALA A 116 0.74 20.50 -3.24
CA ALA A 116 2.12 20.12 -2.93
C ALA A 116 2.81 21.18 -2.05
N ASP A 117 3.53 20.71 -1.03
CA ASP A 117 4.34 21.52 -0.10
C ASP A 117 3.62 22.65 0.67
N ILE A 118 2.28 22.71 0.63
CA ILE A 118 1.47 23.67 1.39
C ILE A 118 0.45 22.90 2.27
N PRO A 119 0.86 22.35 3.42
CA PRO A 119 -0.01 21.52 4.27
C PRO A 119 -1.33 22.19 4.70
N PRO A 120 -1.38 23.50 5.06
CA PRO A 120 -2.65 24.17 5.38
C PRO A 120 -3.66 24.21 4.21
N SER A 121 -3.18 24.02 2.98
CA SER A 121 -3.98 24.01 1.74
C SER A 121 -4.30 22.59 1.26
N CYS A 122 -4.17 21.58 2.12
CA CYS A 122 -4.50 20.19 1.81
C CYS A 122 -5.68 19.70 2.65
N ASP A 123 -6.61 18.97 2.02
CA ASP A 123 -7.68 18.24 2.72
C ASP A 123 -7.25 16.79 3.04
N PHE A 124 -6.26 16.28 2.32
CA PHE A 124 -5.66 14.96 2.53
C PHE A 124 -4.16 14.98 2.22
N TYR A 125 -3.44 13.98 2.72
CA TYR A 125 -2.02 13.79 2.45
C TYR A 125 -1.78 12.47 1.74
N PHE A 126 -0.79 12.47 0.85
CA PHE A 126 -0.19 11.24 0.39
C PHE A 126 0.70 10.67 1.50
N GLY A 127 0.62 9.35 1.70
CA GLY A 127 1.51 8.62 2.59
C GLY A 127 2.63 7.91 1.84
N SER A 128 3.54 7.34 2.63
CA SER A 128 4.52 6.38 2.14
C SER A 128 3.80 5.06 1.90
N GLN A 129 3.84 4.50 0.68
CA GLN A 129 2.97 3.39 0.28
C GLN A 129 3.77 2.17 -0.19
N ILE A 130 3.30 0.98 0.19
CA ILE A 130 3.75 -0.32 -0.33
C ILE A 130 2.63 -0.88 -1.18
N ARG A 131 2.98 -1.45 -2.34
CA ARG A 131 2.05 -2.18 -3.20
C ARG A 131 2.64 -3.54 -3.59
N SER A 132 1.87 -4.59 -3.38
CA SER A 132 2.19 -5.95 -3.84
C SER A 132 0.91 -6.59 -4.36
N GLY A 133 0.73 -6.59 -5.69
CA GLY A 133 -0.55 -6.95 -6.31
C GLY A 133 -1.71 -6.13 -5.71
N PRO A 134 -2.77 -6.78 -5.21
CA PRO A 134 -3.91 -6.11 -4.56
C PRO A 134 -3.64 -5.61 -3.13
N LEU A 135 -2.52 -5.98 -2.50
CA LEU A 135 -2.15 -5.47 -1.17
C LEU A 135 -1.64 -4.03 -1.28
N GLN A 136 -2.22 -3.15 -0.47
CA GLN A 136 -1.75 -1.79 -0.28
C GLN A 136 -1.57 -1.50 1.21
N ILE A 137 -0.44 -0.89 1.57
CA ILE A 137 -0.17 -0.44 2.93
C ILE A 137 0.26 1.02 2.86
N MET A 138 -0.41 1.89 3.63
CA MET A 138 -0.06 3.30 3.74
C MET A 138 0.48 3.61 5.13
N ILE A 139 1.62 4.30 5.18
CA ILE A 139 2.22 4.83 6.40
C ILE A 139 2.08 6.35 6.36
N SER A 140 1.36 6.89 7.34
CA SER A 140 1.21 8.33 7.56
C SER A 140 1.90 8.74 8.85
N THR A 141 2.53 9.92 8.83
CA THR A 141 3.05 10.60 10.02
C THR A 141 2.32 11.92 10.28
N ASN A 142 1.13 12.11 9.71
CA ASN A 142 0.35 13.36 9.77
C ASN A 142 1.21 14.61 9.42
N GLY A 143 2.00 14.50 8.34
CA GLY A 143 2.89 15.57 7.87
C GLY A 143 4.18 15.79 8.67
N GLN A 144 4.44 15.04 9.75
CA GLN A 144 5.57 15.30 10.64
C GLN A 144 6.95 14.85 10.10
N SER A 145 7.06 13.65 9.50
CA SER A 145 8.36 13.14 9.03
C SER A 145 8.24 12.20 7.83
N PRO A 146 8.24 12.73 6.59
CA PRO A 146 8.23 11.92 5.37
C PRO A 146 9.42 10.95 5.29
N LYS A 147 10.60 11.38 5.78
CA LYS A 147 11.81 10.54 5.77
C LYS A 147 11.66 9.33 6.68
N LEU A 148 11.14 9.51 7.89
CA LEU A 148 10.92 8.41 8.82
C LEU A 148 9.81 7.47 8.31
N ALA A 149 8.74 8.03 7.73
CA ALA A 149 7.70 7.24 7.07
C ALA A 149 8.27 6.30 5.99
N ASN A 150 9.23 6.77 5.19
CA ASN A 150 9.90 5.93 4.18
C ASN A 150 10.86 4.89 4.80
N ILE A 151 11.55 5.20 5.90
CA ILE A 151 12.36 4.20 6.62
C ILE A 151 11.48 3.08 7.17
N ILE A 152 10.35 3.42 7.80
CA ILE A 152 9.37 2.45 8.32
C ILE A 152 8.77 1.64 7.18
N ARG A 153 8.36 2.29 6.10
CA ARG A 153 7.84 1.64 4.88
C ARG A 153 8.79 0.54 4.40
N ARG A 154 10.09 0.84 4.22
CA ARG A 154 11.08 -0.15 3.76
C ARG A 154 11.24 -1.34 4.71
N ARG A 155 11.16 -1.10 6.03
CA ARG A 155 11.21 -2.19 7.02
C ARG A 155 9.99 -3.10 6.91
N ILE A 156 8.80 -2.51 6.77
CA ILE A 156 7.56 -3.27 6.59
C ILE A 156 7.62 -4.06 5.28
N GLU A 157 8.01 -3.42 4.18
CA GLU A 157 8.12 -4.04 2.86
C GLU A 157 9.05 -5.26 2.88
N ASN A 158 10.23 -5.14 3.48
CA ASN A 158 11.19 -6.25 3.62
C ASN A 158 10.70 -7.37 4.57
N SER A 159 9.69 -7.10 5.40
CA SER A 159 9.11 -8.08 6.33
C SER A 159 7.83 -8.72 5.81
N LEU A 160 7.30 -8.26 4.67
CA LEU A 160 6.12 -8.87 4.08
C LEU A 160 6.43 -10.31 3.67
N PRO A 161 5.52 -11.27 3.92
CA PRO A 161 5.70 -12.62 3.43
C PRO A 161 5.82 -12.64 1.90
N GLU A 162 6.63 -13.57 1.40
CA GLU A 162 6.69 -13.84 -0.04
C GLU A 162 5.29 -14.22 -0.56
N HIS A 163 4.98 -13.83 -1.79
CA HIS A 163 3.71 -14.13 -2.46
C HIS A 163 2.43 -13.56 -1.82
N ALA A 164 2.52 -12.65 -0.84
CA ALA A 164 1.34 -12.08 -0.19
C ALA A 164 0.30 -11.48 -1.16
N GLY A 165 0.77 -10.73 -2.17
CA GLY A 165 -0.10 -10.17 -3.21
C GLY A 165 -0.82 -11.24 -4.03
N GLU A 166 -0.09 -12.26 -4.48
CA GLU A 166 -0.63 -13.39 -5.27
C GLU A 166 -1.66 -14.17 -4.46
N ALA A 167 -1.36 -14.48 -3.19
CA ALA A 167 -2.29 -15.16 -2.29
C ALA A 167 -3.61 -14.40 -2.14
N ILE A 168 -3.56 -13.08 -1.93
CA ILE A 168 -4.77 -12.24 -1.81
C ILE A 168 -5.58 -12.30 -3.12
N GLU A 169 -4.91 -12.23 -4.27
CA GLU A 169 -5.58 -12.31 -5.57
C GLU A 169 -6.29 -13.66 -5.75
N LYS A 170 -5.59 -14.77 -5.49
CA LYS A 170 -6.14 -16.12 -5.59
C LYS A 170 -7.29 -16.39 -4.63
N VAL A 171 -7.17 -15.94 -3.39
CA VAL A 171 -8.27 -16.01 -2.41
C VAL A 171 -9.46 -15.18 -2.87
N GLY A 172 -9.22 -14.03 -3.51
CA GLY A 172 -10.26 -13.22 -4.15
C GLY A 172 -10.99 -13.97 -5.27
N GLN A 173 -10.25 -14.67 -6.13
CA GLN A 173 -10.82 -15.51 -7.20
C GLN A 173 -11.66 -16.66 -6.63
N LEU A 174 -11.15 -17.38 -5.62
CA LEU A 174 -11.90 -18.43 -4.91
C LEU A 174 -13.20 -17.88 -4.29
N ARG A 175 -13.13 -16.71 -3.65
CA ARG A 175 -14.31 -16.04 -3.07
C ARG A 175 -15.37 -15.71 -4.13
N ASN A 176 -14.97 -15.30 -5.32
CA ASN A 176 -15.90 -15.02 -6.42
C ASN A 176 -16.55 -16.31 -6.94
N LYS A 177 -15.77 -17.38 -7.16
CA LYS A 177 -16.32 -18.71 -7.53
C LYS A 177 -17.30 -19.24 -6.49
N LEU A 178 -17.00 -19.06 -5.20
CA LEU A 178 -17.90 -19.43 -4.12
C LEU A 178 -19.23 -18.64 -4.15
N ARG A 179 -19.18 -17.35 -4.50
CA ARG A 179 -20.38 -16.51 -4.66
C ARG A 179 -21.22 -16.94 -5.85
N GLU A 180 -20.60 -17.39 -6.95
CA GLU A 180 -21.29 -17.94 -8.11
C GLU A 180 -21.95 -19.28 -7.77
N ARG A 181 -21.23 -20.18 -7.08
CA ARG A 181 -21.73 -21.49 -6.66
C ARG A 181 -22.88 -21.41 -5.65
N ALA A 182 -22.78 -20.47 -4.71
CA ALA A 182 -23.78 -20.25 -3.67
C ALA A 182 -24.24 -18.79 -3.69
N PRO A 183 -25.14 -18.40 -4.62
CA PRO A 183 -25.57 -17.02 -4.80
C PRO A 183 -26.45 -16.54 -3.65
N GLY A 184 -26.45 -15.23 -3.40
CA GLY A 184 -27.26 -14.57 -2.37
C GLY A 184 -26.45 -13.63 -1.48
N VAL A 185 -27.10 -12.62 -0.89
CA VAL A 185 -26.46 -11.58 -0.08
C VAL A 185 -26.94 -11.68 1.37
N GLY A 186 -26.00 -11.66 2.32
CA GLY A 186 -26.32 -11.69 3.75
C GLY A 186 -26.89 -13.02 4.26
N GLY A 187 -27.50 -12.98 5.43
CA GLY A 187 -28.14 -14.14 6.08
C GLY A 187 -27.17 -15.26 6.48
N GLU A 188 -27.73 -16.44 6.75
CA GLU A 188 -26.95 -17.62 7.17
C GLU A 188 -26.01 -18.13 6.07
N LEU A 189 -26.41 -18.04 4.80
CA LEU A 189 -25.54 -18.39 3.67
C LEU A 189 -24.31 -17.46 3.60
N GLY A 190 -24.52 -16.15 3.75
CA GLY A 190 -23.43 -15.18 3.77
C GLY A 190 -22.46 -15.41 4.94
N LYS A 191 -23.00 -15.70 6.13
CA LYS A 191 -22.19 -16.06 7.31
C LYS A 191 -21.41 -17.35 7.10
N ARG A 192 -22.03 -18.39 6.51
CA ARG A 192 -21.39 -19.67 6.21
C ARG A 192 -20.24 -19.48 5.21
N ARG A 193 -20.45 -18.74 4.10
CA ARG A 193 -19.38 -18.44 3.14
C ARG A 193 -18.22 -17.70 3.79
N MET A 194 -18.52 -16.70 4.61
CA MET A 194 -17.48 -15.94 5.32
C MET A 194 -16.69 -16.81 6.29
N ARG A 195 -17.36 -17.64 7.10
CA ARG A 195 -16.69 -18.58 8.01
C ARG A 195 -15.80 -19.56 7.26
N TRP A 196 -16.32 -20.20 6.22
CA TRP A 196 -15.55 -21.15 5.43
C TRP A 196 -14.33 -20.52 4.77
N MET A 197 -14.44 -19.30 4.24
CA MET A 197 -13.28 -18.57 3.70
C MET A 197 -12.24 -18.25 4.79
N VAL A 198 -12.66 -17.91 6.02
CA VAL A 198 -11.75 -17.73 7.15
C VAL A 198 -11.04 -19.03 7.49
N ASP A 199 -11.77 -20.16 7.51
CA ASP A 199 -11.21 -21.47 7.79
C ASP A 199 -10.15 -21.86 6.74
N VAL A 200 -10.42 -21.64 5.45
CA VAL A 200 -9.44 -21.87 4.35
C VAL A 200 -8.19 -21.02 4.54
N CYS A 201 -8.34 -19.71 4.77
CA CYS A 201 -7.21 -18.79 4.93
C CYS A 201 -6.40 -19.04 6.21
N THR A 202 -6.97 -19.71 7.22
CA THR A 202 -6.28 -20.04 8.48
C THR A 202 -5.62 -21.41 8.41
N ALA A 203 -6.17 -22.34 7.64
CA ALA A 203 -5.66 -23.71 7.53
C ALA A 203 -4.52 -23.86 6.52
N TRP A 204 -4.43 -22.98 5.52
CA TRP A 204 -3.44 -23.04 4.45
C TRP A 204 -2.36 -21.95 4.63
N GLU A 205 -1.12 -22.29 4.28
CA GLU A 205 -0.02 -21.34 4.29
C GLU A 205 -0.12 -20.35 3.12
N MET A 206 0.56 -19.21 3.23
CA MET A 206 0.47 -18.14 2.24
C MET A 206 0.93 -18.58 0.84
N GLU A 207 1.99 -19.39 0.76
CA GLU A 207 2.49 -19.92 -0.50
C GLU A 207 1.51 -20.91 -1.14
N ASP A 208 0.82 -21.72 -0.34
CA ASP A 208 -0.20 -22.66 -0.83
C ASP A 208 -1.43 -21.90 -1.38
N LEU A 209 -1.83 -20.81 -0.70
CA LEU A 209 -2.89 -19.92 -1.18
C LEU A 209 -2.49 -19.21 -2.48
N ALA A 210 -1.23 -18.77 -2.61
CA ALA A 210 -0.71 -18.17 -3.84
C ALA A 210 -0.66 -19.18 -5.01
N ALA A 211 -0.43 -20.45 -4.70
CA ALA A 211 -0.38 -21.52 -5.69
C ALA A 211 -1.75 -22.02 -6.18
N LEU A 212 -2.87 -21.52 -5.64
CA LEU A 212 -4.21 -21.91 -6.07
C LEU A 212 -4.41 -21.69 -7.57
N ASP A 213 -4.78 -22.75 -8.27
CA ASP A 213 -5.22 -22.72 -9.65
C ASP A 213 -6.73 -23.03 -9.78
N GLY A 214 -7.23 -23.03 -11.02
CA GLY A 214 -8.64 -23.26 -11.28
C GLY A 214 -9.12 -24.65 -10.86
N GLU A 215 -8.28 -25.68 -10.98
CA GLU A 215 -8.64 -27.07 -10.64
C GLU A 215 -8.66 -27.27 -9.13
N MET A 216 -7.64 -26.76 -8.43
CA MET A 216 -7.58 -26.76 -6.96
C MET A 216 -8.78 -26.02 -6.37
N MET A 217 -9.13 -24.86 -6.92
CA MET A 217 -10.31 -24.10 -6.48
C MET A 217 -11.61 -24.87 -6.70
N ALA A 218 -11.77 -25.56 -7.84
CA ALA A 218 -12.95 -26.38 -8.11
C ALA A 218 -13.09 -27.49 -7.06
N LYS A 219 -12.01 -28.25 -6.81
CA LYS A 219 -11.99 -29.30 -5.79
C LYS A 219 -12.22 -28.79 -4.37
N LEU A 220 -11.66 -27.62 -4.02
CA LEU A 220 -11.94 -26.98 -2.73
C LEU A 220 -13.43 -26.68 -2.54
N LEU A 221 -14.11 -26.27 -3.60
CA LEU A 221 -15.55 -26.04 -3.54
C LEU A 221 -16.32 -27.36 -3.49
N ASP A 222 -15.96 -28.33 -4.33
CA ASP A 222 -16.66 -29.62 -4.43
C ASP A 222 -16.50 -30.47 -3.16
N ASP A 223 -15.26 -30.61 -2.66
CA ASP A 223 -14.91 -31.51 -1.56
C ASP A 223 -14.80 -30.80 -0.20
N GLY A 224 -14.76 -29.46 -0.21
CA GLY A 224 -14.64 -28.63 0.98
C GLY A 224 -15.93 -27.89 1.31
N TRP A 225 -16.35 -26.97 0.45
CA TRP A 225 -17.52 -26.14 0.70
C TRP A 225 -18.79 -26.98 0.88
N GLU A 226 -19.08 -27.92 -0.02
CA GLU A 226 -20.30 -28.76 0.05
C GLU A 226 -20.36 -29.60 1.33
N TYR A 227 -19.21 -30.04 1.84
CA TYR A 227 -19.10 -30.86 3.05
C TYR A 227 -18.75 -30.07 4.32
N ASN A 228 -18.72 -28.73 4.23
CA ASN A 228 -18.39 -27.82 5.33
C ASN A 228 -17.06 -28.19 6.04
N ARG A 229 -16.03 -28.47 5.24
CA ARG A 229 -14.66 -28.75 5.71
C ARG A 229 -13.63 -28.00 4.87
N VAL A 230 -12.39 -28.01 5.31
CA VAL A 230 -11.25 -27.51 4.51
C VAL A 230 -10.35 -28.69 4.15
N PRO A 231 -10.37 -29.17 2.89
CA PRO A 231 -9.43 -30.16 2.40
C PRO A 231 -7.99 -29.67 2.55
N LYS A 232 -7.06 -30.58 2.82
CA LYS A 232 -5.62 -30.28 2.78
C LYS A 232 -5.20 -29.98 1.35
N VAL A 233 -4.11 -29.22 1.20
CA VAL A 233 -3.51 -28.84 -0.08
C VAL A 233 -3.31 -30.05 -1.01
N GLN A 234 -2.85 -31.18 -0.46
CA GLN A 234 -2.59 -32.39 -1.24
C GLN A 234 -3.87 -33.08 -1.74
N GLU A 235 -4.97 -32.97 -0.99
CA GLU A 235 -6.27 -33.57 -1.37
C GLU A 235 -6.83 -32.90 -2.62
N VAL A 236 -6.48 -31.63 -2.88
CA VAL A 236 -6.95 -30.89 -4.05
C VAL A 236 -5.92 -30.80 -5.18
N GLY A 237 -4.84 -31.58 -5.10
CA GLY A 237 -3.81 -31.68 -6.15
C GLY A 237 -2.63 -30.73 -6.00
N GLY A 238 -2.56 -29.97 -4.90
CA GLY A 238 -1.39 -29.17 -4.57
C GLY A 238 -0.18 -30.05 -4.24
N ARG A 239 1.01 -29.62 -4.66
CA ARG A 239 2.23 -30.38 -4.41
C ARG A 239 2.69 -30.21 -2.96
N PRO A 240 3.09 -31.29 -2.26
CA PRO A 240 3.67 -31.16 -0.93
C PRO A 240 4.98 -30.38 -0.98
N ARG A 241 5.20 -29.56 0.06
CA ARG A 241 6.41 -28.75 0.26
C ARG A 241 7.69 -29.55 -0.02
N GLN A 242 8.57 -29.03 -0.88
CA GLN A 242 10.00 -29.21 -0.63
C GLN A 242 10.35 -28.23 0.47
N SER A 243 10.47 -28.72 1.70
CA SER A 243 10.84 -27.91 2.84
C SER A 243 12.20 -27.24 2.59
N THR A 244 12.20 -25.95 2.27
CA THR A 244 13.38 -25.10 2.39
C THR A 244 13.61 -24.84 3.88
N LYS A 245 14.17 -25.84 4.57
CA LYS A 245 14.75 -25.72 5.94
C LYS A 245 15.83 -24.64 6.05
N THR A 246 16.13 -23.90 4.99
CA THR A 246 17.31 -23.04 4.84
C THR A 246 17.17 -21.65 5.46
N ALA A 247 15.97 -21.17 5.78
CA ALA A 247 15.80 -19.82 6.37
C ALA A 247 16.04 -19.80 7.88
N LEU A 248 15.48 -20.77 8.63
CA LEU A 248 15.67 -20.86 10.09
C LEU A 248 17.08 -21.33 10.49
N GLN A 249 17.76 -22.13 9.65
CA GLN A 249 19.18 -22.47 9.87
C GLN A 249 20.14 -21.30 9.61
N LYS A 250 19.77 -20.32 8.79
CA LYS A 250 20.60 -19.12 8.58
C LYS A 250 20.56 -18.16 9.78
N ILE A 251 19.46 -18.14 10.54
CA ILE A 251 19.33 -17.30 11.73
C ILE A 251 20.03 -17.96 12.94
N SER A 252 19.96 -19.28 13.09
CA SER A 252 20.70 -19.98 14.16
C SER A 252 22.21 -20.01 13.93
N GLY A 253 22.68 -20.02 12.66
CA GLY A 253 24.10 -19.90 12.33
C GLY A 253 24.72 -18.53 12.64
N LEU A 254 23.93 -17.44 12.62
CA LEU A 254 24.42 -16.09 12.94
C LEU A 254 24.49 -15.79 14.45
N LEU A 255 23.73 -16.52 15.28
CA LEU A 255 23.69 -16.31 16.73
C LEU A 255 24.72 -17.14 17.51
N LEU A 256 25.40 -18.09 16.86
CA LEU A 256 26.43 -18.93 17.48
C LEU A 256 27.87 -18.42 17.25
N SER A 257 28.11 -17.45 16.36
CA SER A 257 29.45 -16.89 16.13
C SER A 257 29.80 -15.67 17.00
N SER A 258 28.89 -15.19 17.85
CA SER A 258 29.12 -14.05 18.76
C SER A 258 29.20 -14.43 20.25
N ALA A 259 29.18 -15.72 20.58
CA ALA A 259 29.26 -16.21 21.98
C ALA A 259 30.64 -16.81 22.37
N ALA A 260 31.70 -16.60 21.58
CA ALA A 260 33.06 -17.07 21.87
C ALA A 260 34.08 -15.93 22.15
N GLY A 261 33.62 -14.70 22.39
CA GLY A 261 34.50 -13.52 22.48
C GLY A 261 34.45 -12.68 23.77
N VAL A 262 33.81 -13.15 24.85
CA VAL A 262 33.59 -12.32 26.06
C VAL A 262 34.24 -12.87 27.34
N ILE A 263 35.17 -13.82 27.26
CA ILE A 263 35.96 -14.25 28.44
C ILE A 263 37.47 -14.15 28.17
N VAL A 264 37.97 -12.96 27.77
CA VAL A 264 39.34 -12.50 28.09
C VAL A 264 39.35 -10.98 28.00
N GLY A 265 38.90 -10.28 29.04
CA GLY A 265 38.82 -8.81 29.01
C GLY A 265 38.71 -8.13 30.37
N ALA A 266 39.03 -8.85 31.46
CA ALA A 266 38.98 -8.32 32.83
C ALA A 266 40.32 -8.44 33.58
N ALA A 267 41.45 -8.61 32.87
CA ALA A 267 42.76 -8.84 33.50
C ALA A 267 43.89 -7.87 33.08
N CYS A 268 43.63 -6.82 32.28
CA CYS A 268 44.72 -5.95 31.79
C CYS A 268 44.59 -4.44 32.08
N THR A 269 43.66 -4.02 32.95
CA THR A 269 43.51 -2.61 33.35
C THR A 269 43.65 -2.36 34.85
N ALA A 270 44.43 -3.20 35.53
CA ALA A 270 45.02 -2.89 36.83
C ALA A 270 46.48 -3.36 36.81
N LEU A 271 47.42 -2.43 37.04
CA LEU A 271 48.87 -2.60 37.24
C LEU A 271 49.84 -2.09 36.15
N VAL A 272 49.41 -1.18 35.26
CA VAL A 272 50.34 -0.25 34.58
C VAL A 272 50.70 0.98 35.46
N PHE A 273 50.23 1.02 36.72
CA PHE A 273 50.53 2.12 37.66
C PHE A 273 51.65 1.86 38.69
N LEU A 274 52.44 0.78 38.54
CA LEU A 274 53.54 0.45 39.46
C LEU A 274 54.85 0.14 38.73
N LYS A 275 55.37 1.08 37.92
CA LYS A 275 56.80 1.13 37.56
C LYS A 275 57.22 2.49 36.97
N ARG A 276 57.07 3.54 37.78
CA ARG A 276 57.83 4.80 37.65
C ARG A 276 58.15 5.31 39.06
N ARG A 277 59.15 4.69 39.69
CA ARG A 277 60.01 5.23 40.77
C ARG A 277 61.07 4.16 41.07
N ALA A 278 62.33 4.62 41.13
CA ALA A 278 63.60 3.90 41.21
C ALA A 278 64.11 3.35 39.86
#